data_AF-A0A950SEL4-F1
#
_entry.id   AF-A0A950SEL4-F1
#
_cell.length_a   1.000
_cell.length_b   1.000
_cell.length_c   1.000
_cell.angle_alpha   90.00
_cell.angle_beta   90.00
_cell.angle_gamma   90.00
#
_symmetry.space_group_name_H-M   'P 1'
#
loop_
_entity.id
_entity.type
_entity.pdbx_description
1 polymer ?
#
loop_
_entity_poly.entity_id
_entity_poly.type
_entity_poly.pdbx_seq_one_letter_code
_entity_poly.pdbx_strand_id
1 'polypeptide(L)'
;MRARSLLILTAIVSSLLGAVVAWLVLTVPHDLQAGAMLKIARQDVAAGHNDRARQELSRIIQQYPRTDAAAAATVALATIADSERHALAASLDTVRKISEAQQKQIADLTARVDALAAAPAPQPVTVQAPAPKKKTAVHQSRRKRRR
;
A
#
# COMPACT_ATOMS: atom_id res chain seq x y z
N MET A 1 39.20 30.16 62.39
CA MET A 1 38.25 30.62 61.35
C MET A 1 38.39 29.84 60.01
N ARG A 2 39.62 29.64 59.48
CA ARG A 2 39.87 29.06 58.13
C ARG A 2 39.39 27.61 57.91
N ALA A 3 39.39 26.76 58.95
CA ALA A 3 38.92 25.37 58.83
C ALA A 3 37.38 25.28 58.65
N ARG A 4 36.63 26.20 59.26
CA ARG A 4 35.16 26.26 59.12
C ARG A 4 34.75 26.70 57.72
N SER A 5 35.45 27.66 57.13
CA SER A 5 35.21 28.07 55.74
C SER A 5 35.53 26.97 54.73
N LEU A 6 36.55 26.16 54.97
CA LEU A 6 36.88 25.00 54.13
C LEU A 6 35.79 23.92 54.15
N LEU A 7 35.26 23.60 55.34
CA LEU A 7 34.15 22.65 55.48
C LEU A 7 32.84 23.13 54.84
N ILE A 8 32.56 24.43 54.93
CA ILE A 8 31.37 25.02 54.30
C ILE A 8 31.52 24.97 52.77
N LEU A 9 32.71 25.28 52.25
CA LEU A 9 32.96 25.26 50.80
C LEU A 9 32.82 23.84 50.22
N THR A 10 33.39 22.84 50.88
CA THR A 10 33.28 21.43 50.43
C THR A 10 31.85 20.89 50.54
N ALA A 11 31.09 21.33 51.55
CA ALA A 11 29.67 20.99 51.68
C ALA A 11 28.84 21.59 50.54
N ILE A 12 29.08 22.85 50.16
CA ILE A 12 28.38 23.50 49.02
C ILE A 12 28.69 22.78 47.71
N VAL A 13 29.97 22.47 47.46
CA VAL A 13 30.38 21.76 46.24
C VAL A 13 29.77 20.35 46.19
N SER A 14 29.76 19.62 47.32
CA SER A 14 29.13 18.30 47.39
C SER A 14 27.62 18.36 47.18
N SER A 15 26.95 19.39 47.71
CA SER A 15 25.51 19.59 47.50
C SER A 15 25.17 19.92 46.04
N LEU A 16 26.00 20.73 45.37
CA LEU A 16 25.81 21.04 43.95
C LEU A 16 26.03 19.80 43.08
N LEU A 17 27.07 19.01 43.36
CA LEU A 17 27.30 17.75 42.65
C LEU A 17 26.12 16.78 42.86
N GLY A 18 25.64 16.62 44.10
CA GLY A 18 24.50 15.77 44.40
C GLY A 18 23.23 16.21 43.68
N ALA A 19 22.96 17.52 43.62
CA ALA A 19 21.82 18.08 42.92
C ALA A 19 21.91 17.88 41.40
N VAL A 20 23.10 18.04 40.79
CA VAL A 20 23.31 17.81 39.35
C VAL A 20 23.13 16.34 39.01
N VAL A 21 23.64 15.42 39.83
CA VAL A 21 23.45 13.98 39.63
C VAL A 21 21.98 13.59 39.78
N ALA A 22 21.30 14.09 40.81
CA ALA A 22 19.87 13.86 40.99
C ALA A 22 19.04 14.41 39.83
N TRP A 23 19.39 15.60 39.32
CA TRP A 23 18.78 16.18 38.14
C TRP A 23 19.02 15.31 36.90
N LEU A 24 20.26 14.92 36.61
CA LEU A 24 20.61 14.06 35.47
C LEU A 24 19.87 12.72 35.48
N VAL A 25 19.76 12.09 36.65
CA VAL A 25 19.03 10.83 36.83
C VAL A 25 17.52 11.03 36.59
N LEU A 26 16.98 12.21 36.89
CA LEU A 26 15.58 12.51 36.66
C LEU A 26 15.26 12.82 35.19
N THR A 27 16.16 13.46 34.44
CA THR A 27 15.90 13.95 33.06
C THR A 27 16.52 13.10 31.94
N VAL A 28 17.78 12.67 32.06
CA VAL A 28 18.52 12.08 30.92
C VAL A 28 18.09 10.66 30.51
N PRO A 29 17.69 9.73 31.40
CA PRO A 29 17.34 8.38 30.94
C PRO A 29 16.06 8.35 30.11
N HIS A 30 15.14 9.29 30.32
CA HIS A 30 13.86 9.33 29.59
C HIS A 30 14.03 9.76 28.13
N ASP A 31 14.90 10.74 27.84
CA ASP A 31 15.11 11.21 26.46
C ASP A 31 15.84 10.19 25.58
N LEU A 32 16.86 9.50 26.11
CA LEU A 32 17.59 8.48 25.37
C LEU A 32 16.72 7.27 25.04
N GLN A 33 15.87 6.86 25.99
CA GLN A 33 14.96 5.74 25.79
C GLN A 33 13.84 6.11 24.80
N ALA A 34 13.27 7.30 24.91
CA ALA A 34 12.28 7.80 23.96
C ALA A 34 12.86 7.92 22.54
N GLY A 35 14.12 8.38 22.41
CA GLY A 35 14.83 8.43 21.14
C GLY A 35 15.08 7.06 20.51
N ALA A 36 15.41 6.05 21.33
CA ALA A 36 15.57 4.67 20.86
C ALA A 36 14.24 4.08 20.38
N MET A 37 13.15 4.29 21.13
CA MET A 37 11.80 3.86 20.73
C MET A 37 11.36 4.55 19.44
N LEU A 38 11.64 5.85 19.29
CA LEU A 38 11.33 6.58 18.07
C LEU A 38 12.07 6.01 16.85
N LYS A 39 13.34 5.59 17.03
CA LYS A 39 14.12 4.98 15.96
C LYS A 39 13.50 3.66 15.48
N ILE A 40 13.05 2.82 16.41
CA ILE A 40 12.35 1.57 16.10
C ILE A 40 11.04 1.88 15.37
N ALA A 41 10.24 2.80 15.90
CA ALA A 41 8.98 3.20 15.26
C ALA A 41 9.18 3.74 13.84
N ARG A 42 10.26 4.50 13.58
CA ARG A 42 10.62 4.94 12.22
C ARG A 42 10.98 3.79 11.30
N GLN A 43 11.63 2.74 11.81
CA GLN A 43 11.90 1.53 11.03
C GLN A 43 10.59 0.80 10.68
N ASP A 44 9.64 0.73 11.61
CA ASP A 44 8.32 0.15 11.34
C ASP A 44 7.55 0.95 10.28
N VAL A 45 7.62 2.29 10.30
CA VAL A 45 7.06 3.13 9.22
C VAL A 45 7.74 2.82 7.88
N ALA A 46 9.07 2.73 7.86
CA ALA A 46 9.81 2.43 6.64
C ALA A 46 9.52 1.02 6.10
N ALA A 47 9.21 0.07 6.98
CA ALA A 47 8.81 -1.30 6.62
C ALA A 47 7.34 -1.42 6.20
N GLY A 48 6.55 -0.34 6.28
CA GLY A 48 5.12 -0.34 5.97
C GLY A 48 4.24 -0.92 7.08
N HIS A 49 4.78 -1.14 8.28
CA HIS A 49 4.05 -1.62 9.45
C HIS A 49 3.35 -0.47 10.19
N ASN A 50 2.46 0.23 9.49
CA ASN A 50 1.82 1.46 9.97
C ASN A 50 1.05 1.28 11.28
N ASP A 51 0.38 0.14 11.49
CA ASP A 51 -0.37 -0.11 12.74
C ASP A 51 0.54 -0.25 13.96
N ARG A 52 1.66 -0.97 13.81
CA ARG A 52 2.66 -1.11 14.88
C ARG A 52 3.35 0.23 15.13
N ALA A 53 3.73 0.93 14.07
CA ALA A 53 4.31 2.26 14.18
C ALA A 53 3.36 3.21 14.92
N ARG A 54 2.06 3.21 14.61
CA ARG A 54 1.07 4.04 15.32
C ARG A 54 1.02 3.74 16.81
N GLN A 55 1.01 2.47 17.18
CA GLN A 55 1.00 2.05 18.57
C GLN A 55 2.27 2.53 19.29
N GLU A 56 3.45 2.28 18.74
CA GLU A 56 4.72 2.68 19.36
C GLU A 56 4.89 4.21 19.42
N LEU A 57 4.52 4.94 18.37
CA LEU A 57 4.54 6.41 18.38
C LEU A 57 3.57 6.98 19.41
N SER A 58 2.36 6.43 19.53
CA SER A 58 1.40 6.84 20.55
C SER A 58 1.92 6.58 21.97
N ARG A 59 2.64 5.46 22.15
CA ARG A 59 3.27 5.09 23.41
C ARG A 59 4.38 6.06 23.79
N ILE A 60 5.22 6.47 22.85
CA ILE A 60 6.26 7.49 23.07
C ILE A 60 5.63 8.80 23.56
N ILE A 61 4.54 9.24 22.93
CA ILE A 61 3.84 10.48 23.32
C ILE A 61 3.26 10.37 24.74
N GLN A 62 2.65 9.23 25.09
CA GLN A 62 2.02 9.04 26.40
C GLN A 62 3.04 8.86 27.54
N GLN A 63 4.11 8.10 27.29
CA GLN A 63 5.13 7.79 28.30
C GLN A 63 6.15 8.91 28.46
N TYR A 64 6.46 9.63 27.38
CA TYR A 64 7.52 10.64 27.34
C TYR A 64 7.03 11.99 26.76
N PRO A 65 5.96 12.60 27.31
CA PRO A 65 5.28 13.74 26.70
C PRO A 65 6.10 15.03 26.61
N ARG A 66 7.20 15.15 27.38
CA ARG A 66 8.07 16.34 27.42
C ARG A 66 9.40 16.16 26.67
N THR A 67 9.46 15.20 25.75
CA THR A 67 10.68 14.87 25.01
C THR A 67 10.58 15.30 23.55
N ASP A 68 11.72 15.58 22.92
CA ASP A 68 11.78 15.86 21.48
C ASP A 68 11.30 14.65 20.66
N ALA A 69 11.46 13.45 21.20
CA ALA A 69 10.97 12.23 20.59
C ALA A 69 9.43 12.20 20.50
N ALA A 70 8.72 12.74 21.48
CA ALA A 70 7.26 12.87 21.42
C ALA A 70 6.82 13.89 20.36
N ALA A 71 7.52 15.02 20.23
CA ALA A 71 7.26 15.98 19.16
C ALA A 71 7.53 15.39 17.77
N ALA A 72 8.60 14.60 17.63
CA ALA A 72 8.85 13.89 16.38
C ALA A 72 7.82 12.77 16.12
N ALA A 73 7.31 12.13 17.18
CA ALA A 73 6.31 11.09 17.06
C ALA A 73 4.95 11.61 16.63
N THR A 74 4.52 12.80 17.09
CA THR A 74 3.27 13.43 16.63
C THR A 74 3.35 13.78 15.15
N VAL A 75 4.48 14.33 14.69
CA VAL A 75 4.73 14.59 13.27
C VAL A 75 4.72 13.29 12.47
N ALA A 76 5.38 12.24 12.96
CA ALA A 76 5.36 10.94 12.29
C ALA A 76 3.93 10.38 12.16
N LEU A 77 3.11 10.46 13.21
CA LEU A 77 1.70 10.05 13.14
C LEU A 77 0.91 10.84 12.09
N ALA A 78 1.12 12.15 12.00
CA ALA A 78 0.50 12.98 10.98
C ALA A 78 0.92 12.55 9.57
N THR A 79 2.22 12.28 9.34
CA THR A 79 2.70 11.83 8.04
C THR A 79 2.11 10.48 7.62
N ILE A 80 1.95 9.54 8.55
CA ILE A 80 1.27 8.26 8.28
C ILE A 80 -0.18 8.53 7.85
N ALA A 81 -0.92 9.36 8.61
CA ALA A 81 -2.31 9.69 8.28
C ALA A 81 -2.45 10.36 6.90
N ASP A 82 -1.55 11.28 6.55
CA ASP A 82 -1.59 11.94 5.24
C ASP A 82 -1.22 10.97 4.11
N SER A 83 -0.23 10.11 4.30
CA SER A 83 0.10 9.08 3.31
C SER A 83 -1.08 8.13 3.04
N GLU A 84 -1.82 7.74 4.08
CA GLU A 84 -3.02 6.90 3.94
C GLU A 84 -4.14 7.62 3.20
N ARG A 85 -4.36 8.91 3.50
CA ARG A 85 -5.34 9.73 2.76
C ARG A 85 -4.99 9.81 1.28
N HIS A 86 -3.71 10.01 0.94
CA HIS A 86 -3.27 10.03 -0.45
C HIS A 86 -3.45 8.68 -1.13
N ALA A 87 -3.11 7.58 -0.45
CA ALA A 87 -3.32 6.23 -0.97
C ALA A 87 -4.81 5.93 -1.20
N LEU A 88 -5.67 6.32 -0.26
CA LEU A 88 -7.12 6.18 -0.38
C LEU A 88 -7.67 7.02 -1.53
N ALA A 89 -7.26 8.28 -1.66
CA ALA A 89 -7.66 9.15 -2.78
C ALA A 89 -7.29 8.53 -4.13
N ALA A 90 -6.04 8.03 -4.27
CA ALA A 90 -5.58 7.35 -5.47
C ALA A 90 -6.38 6.06 -5.77
N SER A 91 -6.75 5.32 -4.72
CA SER A 91 -7.58 4.11 -4.86
C SER A 91 -8.99 4.46 -5.36
N LEU A 92 -9.60 5.53 -4.84
CA LEU A 92 -10.93 5.99 -5.26
C LEU A 92 -10.93 6.45 -6.72
N ASP A 93 -9.91 7.18 -7.14
CA ASP A 93 -9.78 7.61 -8.54
C ASP A 93 -9.61 6.42 -9.48
N THR A 94 -8.86 5.40 -9.06
CA THR A 94 -8.73 4.13 -9.80
C THR A 94 -10.08 3.43 -9.93
N VAL A 95 -10.81 3.28 -8.83
CA VAL A 95 -12.14 2.64 -8.82
C VAL A 95 -13.12 3.40 -9.71
N ARG A 96 -13.13 4.74 -9.65
CA ARG A 96 -13.96 5.57 -10.52
C ARG A 96 -13.68 5.31 -12.01
N LYS A 97 -12.41 5.34 -12.42
CA LYS A 97 -12.01 5.06 -13.81
C LYS A 97 -12.44 3.66 -14.27
N ILE A 98 -12.26 2.66 -13.41
CA ILE A 98 -12.70 1.28 -13.71
C ILE A 98 -14.22 1.24 -13.86
N SER A 99 -14.96 1.90 -12.97
CA SER A 99 -16.43 1.93 -13.03
C SER A 99 -16.95 2.61 -14.31
N GLU A 100 -16.35 3.72 -14.72
CA GLU A 100 -16.69 4.41 -15.96
C GLU A 100 -16.39 3.54 -17.20
N ALA A 101 -15.25 2.83 -17.20
CA ALA A 101 -14.91 1.91 -18.27
C ALA A 101 -15.90 0.73 -18.34
N GLN A 102 -16.28 0.16 -17.20
CA GLN A 102 -17.28 -0.91 -17.12
C GLN A 102 -18.65 -0.44 -17.61
N GLN A 103 -19.09 0.76 -17.23
CA GLN A 103 -20.36 1.32 -17.70
C GLN A 103 -20.40 1.47 -19.23
N LYS A 104 -19.30 1.94 -19.84
CA LYS A 104 -19.19 2.02 -21.31
C LYS A 104 -19.27 0.65 -21.98
N GLN A 105 -18.57 -0.34 -21.44
CA GLN A 105 -18.62 -1.71 -21.95
C GLN A 105 -20.02 -2.31 -21.86
N ILE A 106 -20.74 -2.07 -20.75
CA ILE A 106 -22.12 -2.52 -20.59
C ILE A 106 -23.02 -1.83 -21.62
N ALA A 107 -22.91 -0.51 -21.77
CA ALA A 107 -23.70 0.23 -22.76
C ALA A 107 -23.46 -0.26 -24.20
N ASP A 108 -22.20 -0.52 -24.57
CA ASP A 108 -21.84 -1.07 -25.88
C ASP A 108 -22.40 -2.48 -26.10
N LEU A 109 -22.37 -3.34 -25.07
CA LEU A 109 -22.95 -4.68 -25.13
C LEU A 109 -24.47 -4.64 -25.25
N THR A 110 -25.13 -3.77 -24.48
CA THR A 110 -26.58 -3.55 -24.57
C THR A 110 -26.95 -3.10 -25.98
N ALA A 111 -26.25 -2.12 -26.54
CA ALA A 111 -26.50 -1.66 -27.92
C ALA A 111 -26.33 -2.77 -28.96
N ARG A 112 -25.33 -3.67 -28.79
CA ARG A 112 -25.15 -4.84 -29.67
C ARG A 112 -26.27 -5.86 -29.53
N VAL A 113 -26.73 -6.11 -28.30
CA VAL A 113 -27.86 -7.03 -28.05
C VAL A 113 -29.14 -6.47 -28.66
N ASP A 114 -29.41 -5.18 -28.49
CA ASP A 114 -30.57 -4.52 -29.08
C ASP A 114 -30.52 -4.56 -30.62
N ALA A 115 -29.34 -4.36 -31.21
CA ALA A 115 -29.15 -4.47 -32.66
C ALA A 115 -29.39 -5.91 -33.18
N LEU A 116 -28.98 -6.94 -32.42
CA LEU A 116 -29.25 -8.34 -32.75
C LEU A 116 -30.73 -8.69 -32.57
N ALA A 117 -31.39 -8.14 -31.55
CA ALA A 117 -32.83 -8.33 -31.31
C ALA A 117 -33.69 -7.63 -32.38
N ALA A 118 -33.25 -6.46 -32.87
CA ALA A 118 -33.91 -5.72 -33.95
C ALA A 118 -33.60 -6.28 -35.34
N ALA A 119 -32.56 -7.11 -35.49
CA ALA A 119 -32.27 -7.78 -36.73
C ALA A 119 -33.37 -8.83 -37.02
N PRO A 120 -33.98 -8.81 -38.22
CA PRO A 120 -34.93 -9.85 -38.59
C PRO A 120 -34.26 -11.21 -38.52
N ALA A 121 -34.99 -12.22 -38.01
CA ALA A 121 -34.49 -13.57 -37.82
C ALA A 121 -33.70 -14.03 -39.07
N PRO A 122 -32.49 -14.59 -38.92
CA PRO A 122 -31.75 -15.09 -40.06
C PRO A 122 -32.64 -16.12 -40.76
N GLN A 123 -33.09 -15.78 -41.97
CA GLN A 123 -33.74 -16.74 -42.84
C GLN A 123 -32.78 -17.92 -42.96
N PRO A 124 -33.23 -19.17 -42.74
CA PRO A 124 -32.34 -20.32 -42.86
C PRO A 124 -31.72 -20.25 -44.24
N VAL A 125 -30.41 -20.03 -44.28
CA VAL A 125 -29.66 -20.07 -45.52
C VAL A 125 -29.77 -21.52 -45.97
N THR A 126 -30.70 -21.80 -46.88
CA THR A 126 -30.73 -23.07 -47.59
C THR A 126 -29.43 -23.13 -48.36
N VAL A 127 -28.44 -23.80 -47.80
CA VAL A 127 -27.24 -24.21 -48.52
C VAL A 127 -27.75 -25.13 -49.62
N GLN A 128 -27.99 -24.60 -50.82
CA GLN A 128 -28.13 -25.42 -52.00
C GLN A 128 -26.80 -26.17 -52.14
N ALA A 129 -26.84 -27.46 -51.82
CA ALA A 129 -25.74 -28.36 -52.10
C ALA A 129 -25.36 -28.18 -53.58
N PRO A 130 -24.07 -27.97 -53.91
CA PRO A 130 -23.66 -27.86 -55.30
C PRO A 130 -24.12 -29.11 -56.05
N ALA A 131 -24.83 -28.89 -57.16
CA ALA A 131 -25.40 -29.95 -57.97
C ALA A 131 -24.37 -31.08 -58.23
N PRO A 132 -24.75 -32.36 -58.13
CA PRO A 132 -23.81 -33.46 -58.32
C PRO A 132 -23.22 -33.37 -59.72
N LYS A 133 -21.91 -33.09 -59.80
CA LYS A 133 -21.16 -33.15 -61.05
C LYS A 133 -21.31 -34.57 -61.60
N LYS A 134 -21.97 -34.71 -62.76
CA LYS A 134 -21.99 -35.94 -63.56
C LYS A 134 -20.54 -36.40 -63.75
N LYS A 135 -20.18 -37.52 -63.15
CA LYS A 135 -18.89 -38.19 -63.40
C LYS A 135 -18.87 -38.60 -64.87
N THR A 136 -18.04 -37.95 -65.66
CA THR A 136 -17.64 -38.45 -66.98
C THR A 136 -16.93 -39.78 -66.80
N ALA A 137 -17.45 -40.83 -67.44
CA ALA A 137 -16.88 -42.17 -67.35
C ALA A 137 -15.47 -42.17 -67.95
N VAL A 138 -14.47 -42.48 -67.10
CA VAL A 138 -13.08 -42.67 -67.54
C VAL A 138 -13.01 -44.03 -68.23
N HIS A 139 -12.81 -44.01 -69.55
CA HIS A 139 -12.58 -45.20 -70.37
C HIS A 139 -11.23 -45.82 -69.99
N GLN A 140 -11.24 -46.88 -69.19
CA GLN A 140 -10.02 -47.62 -68.87
C GLN A 140 -9.58 -48.45 -70.08
N SER A 141 -8.43 -48.10 -70.66
CA SER A 141 -7.79 -48.86 -71.72
C SER A 141 -7.13 -50.13 -71.13
N ARG A 142 -7.60 -51.29 -71.59
CA ARG A 142 -7.16 -52.62 -71.15
C ARG A 142 -5.78 -52.91 -71.75
N ARG A 143 -4.71 -52.70 -70.98
CA ARG A 143 -3.32 -53.01 -71.38
C ARG A 143 -3.12 -54.52 -71.47
N LYS A 144 -2.95 -55.00 -72.70
CA LYS A 144 -2.69 -56.39 -73.10
C LYS A 144 -1.33 -56.85 -72.55
N ARG A 145 -1.32 -57.84 -71.65
CA ARG A 145 -0.10 -58.47 -71.12
C ARG A 145 0.30 -59.62 -72.05
N ARG A 146 1.46 -59.49 -72.70
CA ARG A 146 2.15 -60.56 -73.45
C ARG A 146 2.64 -61.64 -72.47
N ARG A 147 2.34 -62.89 -72.78
CA ARG A 147 3.28 -64.01 -72.69
C ARG A 147 3.36 -64.59 -74.09
#